data_AF-A0A8J6JN93-F1
#
_entry.id   AF-A0A8J6JN93-F1
#
_cell.length_a   1.000
_cell.length_b   1.000
_cell.length_c   1.000
_cell.angle_alpha   90.00
_cell.angle_beta   90.00
_cell.angle_gamma   90.00
#
_symmetry.space_group_name_H-M   'P 1'
#
loop_
_entity.id
_entity.type
_entity.pdbx_description
1 polymer ?
#
loop_
_entity_poly.entity_id
_entity_poly.type
_entity_poly.pdbx_seq_one_letter_code
_entity_poly.pdbx_strand_id
1 'polypeptide(L)'
;MTDQRHGWGLAGIGVCILALMVAGPALRTQGGDLPFNAVALLQGVLCILAVPLATRLPARTALLIILLGGLAMRIPPMLDYPFLSTDAFRYIWDGQVQGAGINPYRHIPSATELSFLRDGWIFPNINRADYAVTIYPPAAQMLFFLVGRVGDSLLNIRLWFVALEGVTVWLLIDLLRRVGAPVQRIVAWVWHPLAIWEISGSAHIDGPMVMMAVFGIWLVAVSRRPVLGAVAMAVAAMMKPLAALALPFAWRPWGWRAPAA
;
A
#
# COMPACT_ATOMS: atom_id res chain seq x y z
N MET A 1 -15.19 17.98 28.57
CA MET A 1 -15.89 16.66 28.67
C MET A 1 -16.28 16.09 27.29
N THR A 2 -16.75 16.91 26.35
CA THR A 2 -17.12 16.49 24.98
C THR A 2 -15.95 15.93 24.18
N ASP A 3 -14.79 16.58 24.20
CA ASP A 3 -13.60 16.13 23.47
C ASP A 3 -13.04 14.82 24.01
N GLN A 4 -13.09 14.62 25.33
CA GLN A 4 -12.73 13.33 25.94
C GLN A 4 -13.67 12.22 25.45
N ARG A 5 -14.99 12.45 25.44
CA ARG A 5 -15.96 11.45 24.94
C ARG A 5 -15.72 11.12 23.47
N HIS A 6 -15.46 12.12 22.61
CA HIS A 6 -15.12 11.88 21.21
C HIS A 6 -13.80 11.13 21.05
N GLY A 7 -12.80 11.43 21.90
CA GLY A 7 -11.52 10.74 21.93
C GLY A 7 -11.65 9.26 22.28
N TRP A 8 -12.41 8.95 23.33
CA TRP A 8 -12.74 7.57 23.71
C TRP A 8 -13.53 6.85 22.62
N GLY A 9 -14.49 7.52 21.98
CA GLY A 9 -15.23 6.95 20.86
C GLY A 9 -14.32 6.60 19.68
N LEU A 10 -13.40 7.50 19.31
CA LEU A 10 -12.47 7.25 18.22
C LEU A 10 -11.53 6.09 18.55
N ALA A 11 -10.94 6.09 19.74
CA ALA A 11 -10.08 5.00 20.22
C ALA A 11 -10.86 3.67 20.27
N GLY A 12 -12.11 3.68 20.72
CA GLY A 12 -12.99 2.52 20.72
C GLY A 12 -13.23 1.94 19.33
N ILE A 13 -13.51 2.79 18.33
CA ILE A 13 -13.61 2.35 16.92
C ILE A 13 -12.29 1.71 16.47
N GLY A 14 -11.15 2.32 16.79
CA GLY A 14 -9.83 1.77 16.46
C GLY A 14 -9.59 0.39 17.06
N VAL A 15 -9.94 0.20 18.35
CA VAL A 15 -9.86 -1.10 19.02
C VAL A 15 -10.79 -2.12 18.37
N CYS A 16 -12.02 -1.74 18.01
CA CYS A 16 -12.94 -2.64 17.30
C CYS A 16 -12.40 -3.08 15.94
N ILE A 17 -11.84 -2.15 15.14
CA ILE A 17 -11.23 -2.50 13.85
C ILE A 17 -10.07 -3.48 14.05
N LEU A 18 -9.20 -3.21 15.02
CA LEU A 18 -8.06 -4.08 15.35
C LEU A 18 -8.53 -5.47 15.83
N ALA A 19 -9.54 -5.54 16.69
CA ALA A 19 -10.08 -6.82 17.18
C ALA A 19 -10.68 -7.65 16.02
N LEU A 20 -11.46 -7.00 15.15
CA LEU A 20 -12.00 -7.63 13.93
C LEU A 20 -10.89 -8.09 12.99
N MET A 21 -9.79 -7.34 12.90
CA MET A 21 -8.63 -7.68 12.09
C MET A 21 -7.98 -8.98 12.57
N VAL A 22 -7.73 -9.08 13.88
CA VAL A 22 -7.14 -10.27 14.50
C VAL A 22 -8.08 -11.47 14.41
N ALA A 23 -9.39 -11.26 14.50
CA ALA A 23 -10.38 -12.32 14.38
C ALA A 23 -10.60 -12.82 12.94
N GLY A 24 -10.34 -11.96 11.93
CA GLY A 24 -10.60 -12.23 10.51
C GLY A 24 -10.07 -13.58 10.01
N PRO A 25 -8.78 -13.90 10.21
CA PRO A 25 -8.22 -15.18 9.77
C PRO A 25 -8.93 -16.40 10.35
N ALA A 26 -9.23 -16.39 11.65
CA ALA A 26 -9.92 -17.47 12.32
C ALA A 26 -11.37 -17.64 11.84
N LEU A 27 -12.04 -16.54 11.48
CA LEU A 27 -13.40 -16.58 10.94
C LEU A 27 -13.42 -17.15 9.52
N ARG A 28 -12.39 -16.86 8.71
CA ARG A 28 -12.27 -17.45 7.37
C ARG A 28 -11.99 -18.95 7.44
N THR A 29 -11.12 -19.39 8.33
CA THR A 29 -10.80 -20.83 8.45
C THR A 29 -12.00 -21.64 8.91
N GLN A 30 -12.86 -21.08 9.76
CA GLN A 30 -14.05 -21.76 10.28
C GLN A 30 -15.27 -21.67 9.35
N GLY A 31 -15.47 -20.55 8.66
CA GLY A 31 -16.71 -20.27 7.93
C GLY A 31 -16.53 -19.83 6.47
N GLY A 32 -15.31 -19.87 5.92
CA GLY A 32 -15.00 -19.52 4.54
C GLY A 32 -14.91 -18.01 4.27
N ASP A 33 -14.93 -17.64 2.99
CA ASP A 33 -14.68 -16.24 2.57
C ASP A 33 -15.82 -15.27 2.94
N LEU A 34 -17.07 -15.75 3.01
CA LEU A 34 -18.22 -14.91 3.33
C LEU A 34 -18.12 -14.20 4.70
N PRO A 35 -17.89 -14.89 5.83
CA PRO A 35 -17.75 -14.23 7.13
C PRO A 35 -16.52 -13.32 7.18
N PHE A 36 -15.42 -13.68 6.51
CA PHE A 36 -14.26 -12.80 6.40
C PHE A 36 -14.60 -11.50 5.67
N ASN A 37 -15.29 -11.59 4.53
CA ASN A 37 -15.72 -10.43 3.76
C ASN A 37 -16.72 -9.57 4.55
N ALA A 38 -17.64 -10.17 5.30
CA ALA A 38 -18.55 -9.44 6.16
C ALA A 38 -17.81 -8.64 7.24
N VAL A 39 -16.77 -9.22 7.84
CA VAL A 39 -15.91 -8.52 8.81
C VAL A 39 -15.11 -7.40 8.13
N ALA A 40 -14.53 -7.63 6.96
CA ALA A 40 -13.81 -6.59 6.21
C ALA A 40 -14.73 -5.41 5.84
N LEU A 41 -15.98 -5.68 5.45
CA LEU A 41 -16.99 -4.65 5.19
C LEU A 41 -17.35 -3.88 6.46
N LEU A 42 -17.53 -4.57 7.60
CA LEU A 42 -17.78 -3.94 8.89
C LEU A 42 -16.62 -3.02 9.31
N GLN A 43 -15.37 -3.46 9.11
CA GLN A 43 -14.20 -2.60 9.31
C GLN A 43 -14.24 -1.35 8.43
N GLY A 44 -14.67 -1.48 7.17
CA GLY A 44 -14.88 -0.35 6.26
C GLY A 44 -15.93 0.64 6.78
N VAL A 45 -17.07 0.14 7.26
CA VAL A 45 -18.11 0.98 7.89
C VAL A 45 -17.57 1.70 9.12
N LEU A 46 -16.86 0.99 10.01
CA LEU A 46 -16.22 1.58 11.19
C LEU A 46 -15.22 2.67 10.82
N CYS A 47 -14.41 2.45 9.78
CA CYS A 47 -13.47 3.45 9.25
C CYS A 47 -14.20 4.70 8.75
N ILE A 48 -15.32 4.54 8.03
CA ILE A 48 -16.15 5.68 7.59
C ILE A 48 -16.71 6.45 8.78
N LEU A 49 -17.22 5.76 9.80
CA LEU A 49 -17.76 6.37 11.02
C LEU A 49 -16.68 7.09 11.85
N ALA A 50 -15.42 6.65 11.75
CA ALA A 50 -14.28 7.30 12.42
C ALA A 50 -14.00 8.71 11.87
N VAL A 51 -14.29 8.98 10.59
CA VAL A 51 -13.99 10.26 9.93
C VAL A 51 -14.68 11.45 10.61
N PRO A 52 -16.02 11.52 10.72
CA PRO A 52 -16.69 12.66 11.35
C PRO A 52 -16.30 12.78 12.83
N LEU A 53 -16.08 11.66 13.53
CA LEU A 53 -15.68 11.66 14.93
C LEU A 53 -14.28 12.26 15.12
N ALA A 54 -13.33 11.88 14.27
CA ALA A 54 -11.98 12.41 14.29
C ALA A 54 -11.95 13.91 13.99
N THR A 55 -12.80 14.40 13.09
CA THR A 55 -12.86 15.84 12.77
C THR A 55 -13.41 16.72 13.89
N ARG A 56 -14.05 16.14 14.92
CA ARG A 56 -14.52 16.86 16.11
C ARG A 56 -13.44 17.05 17.16
N LEU A 57 -12.27 16.44 16.99
CA LEU A 57 -11.16 16.50 17.93
C LEU A 57 -10.11 17.53 17.49
N PRO A 58 -9.37 18.11 18.45
CA PRO A 58 -8.15 18.87 18.15
C PRO A 58 -7.20 18.03 17.29
N ALA A 59 -6.64 18.64 16.24
CA ALA A 59 -5.87 17.93 15.22
C ALA A 59 -4.72 17.09 15.79
N ARG A 60 -3.97 17.62 16.77
CA ARG A 60 -2.88 16.87 17.44
C ARG A 60 -3.39 15.59 18.11
N THR A 61 -4.43 15.70 18.93
CA THR A 61 -5.00 14.55 19.65
C THR A 61 -5.55 13.50 18.69
N ALA A 62 -6.29 13.93 17.68
CA ALA A 62 -6.83 13.03 16.66
C ALA A 62 -5.71 12.29 15.92
N LEU A 63 -4.69 13.02 15.45
CA LEU A 63 -3.57 12.43 14.72
C LEU A 63 -2.79 11.42 15.56
N LEU A 64 -2.57 11.68 16.85
CA LEU A 64 -1.93 10.71 17.75
C LEU A 64 -2.74 9.41 17.82
N ILE A 65 -4.05 9.49 18.05
CA ILE A 65 -4.93 8.31 18.11
C ILE A 65 -4.92 7.56 16.77
N ILE A 66 -5.09 8.29 15.65
CA ILE A 66 -5.17 7.71 14.32
C ILE A 66 -3.87 7.01 13.94
N LEU A 67 -2.72 7.67 14.12
CA LEU A 67 -1.42 7.14 13.70
C LEU A 67 -0.95 5.99 14.59
N LEU A 68 -1.11 6.10 15.91
CA LEU A 68 -0.77 4.99 16.82
C LEU A 68 -1.68 3.79 16.62
N GLY A 69 -3.00 4.02 16.50
CA GLY A 69 -3.95 2.96 16.20
C GLY A 69 -3.69 2.33 14.82
N GLY A 70 -3.36 3.15 13.82
CA GLY A 70 -3.01 2.69 12.49
C GLY A 70 -1.77 1.81 12.48
N LEU A 71 -0.71 2.23 13.17
CA LEU A 71 0.50 1.44 13.33
C LEU A 71 0.21 0.11 14.02
N ALA A 72 -0.57 0.13 15.10
CA ALA A 72 -0.98 -1.09 15.80
C ALA A 72 -1.73 -2.07 14.89
N MET A 73 -2.60 -1.57 13.99
CA MET A 73 -3.33 -2.39 13.02
C MET A 73 -2.44 -3.06 11.96
N ARG A 74 -1.30 -2.46 11.61
CA ARG A 74 -0.35 -3.02 10.63
C ARG A 74 0.49 -4.16 11.21
N ILE A 75 0.65 -4.25 12.53
CA ILE A 75 1.55 -5.23 13.16
C ILE A 75 1.04 -6.68 12.98
N PRO A 76 -0.21 -7.05 13.31
CA PRO A 76 -0.66 -8.44 13.19
C PRO A 76 -0.49 -9.04 11.78
N PRO A 77 -1.02 -8.44 10.69
CA PRO A 77 -0.90 -9.05 9.36
C PRO A 77 0.55 -9.06 8.85
N MET A 78 1.40 -8.14 9.31
CA MET A 78 2.80 -8.06 8.92
C MET A 78 3.65 -9.18 9.52
N LEU A 79 3.25 -9.71 10.69
CA LEU A 79 3.93 -10.82 11.35
C LEU A 79 3.36 -12.19 10.97
N ASP A 80 2.16 -12.23 10.41
CA ASP A 80 1.50 -13.47 10.01
C ASP A 80 1.94 -13.96 8.61
N TYR A 81 1.68 -15.22 8.31
CA TYR A 81 1.90 -15.77 6.97
C TYR A 81 0.96 -15.07 5.95
N PRO A 82 1.39 -14.81 4.69
CA PRO A 82 0.54 -14.11 3.72
C PRO A 82 -0.81 -14.82 3.53
N PHE A 83 -1.88 -14.10 3.86
CA PHE A 83 -3.21 -14.68 4.02
C PHE A 83 -4.10 -14.52 2.77
N LEU A 84 -4.00 -13.37 2.10
CA LEU A 84 -4.82 -13.02 0.93
C LEU A 84 -4.13 -13.34 -0.40
N SER A 85 -2.81 -13.24 -0.45
CA SER A 85 -2.02 -13.49 -1.65
C SER A 85 -0.60 -13.92 -1.31
N THR A 86 0.01 -14.72 -2.18
CA THR A 86 1.43 -15.12 -2.13
C THR A 86 2.32 -14.29 -3.05
N ASP A 87 1.83 -13.20 -3.65
CA ASP A 87 2.59 -12.35 -4.58
C ASP A 87 3.91 -11.81 -3.98
N ALA A 88 3.95 -11.59 -2.66
CA ALA A 88 5.17 -11.18 -1.95
C ALA A 88 6.35 -12.12 -2.21
N PHE A 89 6.11 -13.43 -2.31
CA PHE A 89 7.15 -14.40 -2.64
C PHE A 89 7.66 -14.22 -4.07
N ARG A 90 6.76 -13.90 -5.01
CA ARG A 90 7.15 -13.59 -6.39
C ARG A 90 7.97 -12.30 -6.46
N TYR A 91 7.63 -11.27 -5.67
CA TYR A 91 8.42 -10.04 -5.59
C TYR A 91 9.84 -10.29 -5.10
N ILE A 92 9.99 -11.06 -4.01
CA ILE A 92 11.30 -11.42 -3.46
C ILE A 92 12.09 -12.22 -4.51
N TRP A 93 11.47 -13.25 -5.10
CA TRP A 93 12.10 -14.07 -6.13
C TRP A 93 12.61 -13.26 -7.32
N ASP A 94 11.77 -12.39 -7.88
CA ASP A 94 12.17 -11.57 -9.02
C ASP A 94 13.31 -10.60 -8.64
N GLY A 95 13.35 -10.13 -7.39
CA GLY A 95 14.47 -9.36 -6.84
C GLY A 95 15.78 -10.17 -6.73
N GLN A 96 15.70 -11.45 -6.40
CA GLN A 96 16.84 -12.39 -6.35
C GLN A 96 17.36 -12.71 -7.76
N VAL A 97 16.45 -13.03 -8.70
CA VAL A 97 16.80 -13.30 -10.10
C VAL A 97 17.53 -12.11 -10.72
N GLN A 98 17.01 -10.89 -10.53
CA GLN A 98 17.70 -9.67 -10.97
C GLN A 98 19.03 -9.44 -10.23
N GLY A 99 19.09 -9.79 -8.94
CA GLY A 99 20.32 -9.74 -8.14
C GLY A 99 21.44 -10.65 -8.66
N ALA A 100 21.06 -11.78 -9.24
CA ALA A 100 21.97 -12.69 -9.94
C ALA A 100 22.35 -12.22 -11.36
N GLY A 101 21.91 -11.02 -11.78
CA GLY A 101 22.17 -10.49 -13.12
C GLY A 101 21.30 -11.10 -14.21
N ILE A 102 20.22 -11.81 -13.85
CA ILE A 102 19.33 -12.49 -14.80
C ILE A 102 18.07 -11.65 -15.02
N ASN A 103 17.65 -11.54 -16.28
CA ASN A 103 16.40 -10.86 -16.62
C ASN A 103 15.17 -11.70 -16.17
N PRO A 104 14.30 -11.20 -15.27
CA PRO A 104 13.18 -11.95 -14.71
C PRO A 104 12.05 -12.23 -15.72
N TYR A 105 12.08 -11.60 -16.90
CA TYR A 105 11.15 -11.86 -17.99
C TYR A 105 11.56 -13.06 -18.86
N ARG A 106 12.75 -13.62 -18.66
CA ARG A 106 13.31 -14.66 -19.55
C ARG A 106 12.97 -16.09 -19.15
N HIS A 107 12.89 -16.36 -17.85
CA HIS A 107 12.75 -17.71 -17.32
C HIS A 107 11.63 -17.77 -16.29
N ILE A 108 10.82 -18.83 -16.35
CA ILE A 108 9.88 -19.17 -15.29
C ILE A 108 10.66 -19.62 -14.04
N PRO A 109 10.16 -19.44 -12.80
CA PRO A 109 10.89 -19.84 -11.60
C PRO A 109 11.35 -21.31 -11.59
N SER A 110 10.55 -22.21 -12.16
CA SER A 110 10.86 -23.65 -12.25
C SER A 110 11.86 -24.02 -13.36
N ALA A 111 12.35 -23.05 -14.15
CA ALA A 111 13.33 -23.28 -15.22
C ALA A 111 14.69 -23.69 -14.64
N THR A 112 15.34 -24.70 -15.23
CA THR A 112 16.58 -25.30 -14.70
C THR A 112 17.71 -24.28 -14.55
N GLU A 113 17.73 -23.24 -15.38
CA GLU A 113 18.67 -22.12 -15.32
C GLU A 113 18.60 -21.35 -14.00
N LEU A 114 17.45 -21.36 -13.31
CA LEU A 114 17.25 -20.68 -12.02
C LEU A 114 17.36 -21.63 -10.82
N SER A 115 17.71 -22.91 -11.03
CA SER A 115 17.74 -23.92 -9.96
C SER A 115 18.61 -23.54 -8.77
N PHE A 116 19.72 -22.84 -8.99
CA PHE A 116 20.65 -22.40 -7.96
C PHE A 116 20.10 -21.31 -7.01
N LEU A 117 19.00 -20.64 -7.38
CA LEU A 117 18.31 -19.65 -6.54
C LEU A 117 17.20 -20.25 -5.69
N ARG A 118 16.80 -21.50 -5.95
CA ARG A 118 15.65 -22.12 -5.28
C ARG A 118 16.02 -22.53 -3.86
N ASP A 119 15.42 -21.86 -2.90
CA ASP A 119 15.51 -22.21 -1.49
C ASP A 119 14.33 -23.09 -1.04
N GLY A 120 14.32 -23.46 0.24
CA GLY A 120 13.21 -24.19 0.86
C GLY A 120 12.08 -23.31 1.40
N TRP A 121 12.13 -21.98 1.20
CA TRP A 121 11.24 -21.05 1.89
C TRP A 121 10.50 -20.09 0.95
N ILE A 122 11.20 -19.39 0.06
CA ILE A 122 10.61 -18.52 -0.95
C ILE A 122 10.07 -19.35 -2.11
N PHE A 123 10.91 -20.19 -2.73
CA PHE A 123 10.56 -20.88 -3.98
C PHE A 123 9.26 -21.71 -3.91
N PRO A 124 9.02 -22.52 -2.87
CA PRO A 124 7.80 -23.33 -2.78
C PRO A 124 6.50 -22.51 -2.72
N ASN A 125 6.58 -21.23 -2.34
CA ASN A 125 5.42 -20.36 -2.12
C ASN A 125 5.16 -19.40 -3.28
N ILE A 126 6.01 -19.39 -4.31
CA ILE A 126 5.83 -18.56 -5.50
C ILE A 126 4.60 -19.06 -6.28
N ASN A 127 3.65 -18.16 -6.53
CA ASN A 127 2.53 -18.47 -7.39
C ASN A 127 2.98 -18.68 -8.85
N ARG A 128 2.34 -19.62 -9.56
CA ARG A 128 2.56 -19.84 -11.01
C ARG A 128 4.03 -20.11 -11.38
N ALA A 129 4.77 -20.73 -10.47
CA ALA A 129 6.21 -20.95 -10.60
C ALA A 129 6.57 -21.83 -11.80
N ASP A 130 5.63 -22.66 -12.24
CA ASP A 130 5.77 -23.74 -13.21
C ASP A 130 5.38 -23.37 -14.65
N TYR A 131 4.69 -22.23 -14.86
CA TYR A 131 4.21 -21.85 -16.20
C TYR A 131 4.31 -20.36 -16.53
N ALA A 132 4.62 -19.48 -15.58
CA ALA A 132 4.62 -18.03 -15.83
C ALA A 132 5.94 -17.34 -15.47
N VAL A 133 6.46 -16.57 -16.43
CA VAL A 133 7.46 -15.52 -16.20
C VAL A 133 6.80 -14.36 -15.46
N THR A 134 7.61 -13.39 -15.01
CA THR A 134 7.04 -12.24 -14.31
C THR A 134 6.07 -11.42 -15.18
N ILE A 135 4.97 -11.01 -14.57
CA ILE A 135 3.96 -10.12 -15.18
C ILE A 135 4.11 -8.66 -14.71
N TYR A 136 5.01 -8.42 -13.75
CA TYR A 136 5.13 -7.10 -13.15
C TYR A 136 5.90 -6.15 -14.09
N PRO A 137 5.44 -4.90 -14.27
CA PRO A 137 6.10 -3.98 -15.18
C PRO A 137 7.42 -3.41 -14.60
N PRO A 138 8.24 -2.71 -15.41
CA PRO A 138 9.64 -2.46 -15.08
C PRO A 138 9.88 -1.64 -13.81
N ALA A 139 8.99 -0.71 -13.44
CA ALA A 139 9.18 0.06 -12.21
C ALA A 139 8.89 -0.77 -10.95
N ALA A 140 7.94 -1.71 -11.01
CA ALA A 140 7.75 -2.70 -9.96
C ALA A 140 8.98 -3.60 -9.85
N GLN A 141 9.51 -4.09 -10.98
CA GLN A 141 10.73 -4.90 -10.99
C GLN A 141 11.93 -4.20 -10.38
N MET A 142 12.13 -2.91 -10.70
CA MET A 142 13.19 -2.11 -10.10
C MET A 142 13.03 -2.00 -8.58
N LEU A 143 11.80 -1.82 -8.09
CA LEU A 143 11.55 -1.80 -6.64
C LEU A 143 11.91 -3.16 -6.00
N PHE A 144 11.50 -4.28 -6.62
CA PHE A 144 11.83 -5.62 -6.12
C PHE A 144 13.33 -5.86 -6.08
N PHE A 145 14.05 -5.44 -7.13
CA PHE A 145 15.50 -5.47 -7.18
C PHE A 145 16.12 -4.69 -6.01
N LEU A 146 15.70 -3.43 -5.81
CA LEU A 146 16.25 -2.56 -4.75
C LEU A 146 15.97 -3.12 -3.35
N VAL A 147 14.75 -3.59 -3.10
CA VAL A 147 14.37 -4.21 -1.81
C VAL A 147 15.21 -5.48 -1.56
N GLY A 148 15.38 -6.32 -2.57
CA GLY A 148 16.20 -7.54 -2.51
C GLY A 148 17.71 -7.30 -2.41
N ARG A 149 18.20 -6.06 -2.58
CA ARG A 149 19.60 -5.72 -2.24
C ARG A 149 19.82 -5.53 -0.74
N VAL A 150 18.75 -5.32 0.01
CA VAL A 150 18.81 -5.20 1.47
C VAL A 150 18.53 -6.53 2.14
N GLY A 151 17.61 -7.33 1.62
CA GLY A 151 17.37 -8.69 2.09
C GLY A 151 16.18 -9.39 1.44
N ASP A 152 16.18 -10.71 1.54
CA ASP A 152 15.23 -11.57 0.82
C ASP A 152 14.16 -12.19 1.75
N SER A 153 13.80 -11.47 2.82
CA SER A 153 12.78 -11.93 3.76
C SER A 153 11.42 -11.27 3.53
N LEU A 154 10.36 -11.98 3.89
CA LEU A 154 9.00 -11.46 3.86
C LEU A 154 8.83 -10.22 4.76
N LEU A 155 9.50 -10.21 5.91
CA LEU A 155 9.51 -9.05 6.80
C LEU A 155 10.19 -7.84 6.12
N ASN A 156 11.31 -8.05 5.41
CA ASN A 156 12.00 -6.96 4.72
C ASN A 156 11.08 -6.26 3.72
N ILE A 157 10.44 -7.00 2.80
CA ILE A 157 9.56 -6.40 1.81
C ILE A 157 8.36 -5.69 2.44
N ARG A 158 7.75 -6.28 3.49
CA ARG A 158 6.65 -5.66 4.22
C ARG A 158 7.06 -4.35 4.89
N LEU A 159 8.23 -4.31 5.54
CA LEU A 159 8.77 -3.09 6.16
C LEU A 159 8.97 -1.99 5.13
N TRP A 160 9.53 -2.32 3.96
CA TRP A 160 9.66 -1.37 2.85
C TRP A 160 8.30 -0.84 2.39
N PHE A 161 7.30 -1.71 2.25
CA PHE A 161 5.99 -1.30 1.72
C PHE A 161 5.21 -0.46 2.74
N VAL A 162 5.29 -0.78 4.03
CA VAL A 162 4.76 0.04 5.12
C VAL A 162 5.50 1.38 5.23
N ALA A 163 6.82 1.41 5.03
CA ALA A 163 7.58 2.65 5.01
C ALA A 163 7.15 3.57 3.86
N LEU A 164 6.94 3.01 2.66
CA LEU A 164 6.41 3.76 1.51
C LEU A 164 4.96 4.22 1.75
N GLU A 165 4.13 3.42 2.43
CA GLU A 165 2.82 3.89 2.89
C GLU A 165 2.94 5.06 3.87
N GLY A 166 3.93 5.06 4.74
CA GLY A 166 4.24 6.20 5.62
C GLY A 166 4.48 7.49 4.84
N VAL A 167 5.15 7.41 3.69
CA VAL A 167 5.31 8.55 2.76
C VAL A 167 3.97 8.96 2.16
N THR A 168 3.12 8.02 1.75
CA THR A 168 1.74 8.31 1.30
C THR A 168 0.95 9.07 2.37
N VAL A 169 1.00 8.59 3.62
CA VAL A 169 0.29 9.23 4.75
C VAL A 169 0.80 10.65 4.97
N TRP A 170 2.11 10.87 4.94
CA TRP A 170 2.69 12.20 5.04
C TRP A 170 2.23 13.13 3.91
N LEU A 171 2.28 12.66 2.65
CA LEU A 171 1.83 13.43 1.48
C LEU A 171 0.34 13.79 1.57
N LEU A 172 -0.51 12.84 1.98
CA LEU A 172 -1.95 13.07 2.14
C LEU A 172 -2.25 14.07 3.25
N ILE A 173 -1.54 14.00 4.39
CA ILE A 173 -1.66 15.00 5.46
C ILE A 173 -1.26 16.39 4.95
N ASP A 174 -0.16 16.50 4.20
CA ASP A 174 0.29 17.77 3.64
C ASP A 174 -0.70 18.32 2.60
N LEU A 175 -1.25 17.47 1.73
CA LEU A 175 -2.32 17.83 0.80
C LEU A 175 -3.56 18.34 1.53
N LEU A 176 -4.03 17.64 2.57
CA LEU A 176 -5.18 18.06 3.38
C LEU A 176 -4.95 19.46 3.97
N ARG A 177 -3.76 19.74 4.51
CA ARG A 177 -3.41 21.08 5.03
C ARG A 177 -3.52 22.15 3.94
N ARG A 178 -2.97 21.88 2.75
CA ARG A 178 -2.87 22.86 1.66
C ARG A 178 -4.21 23.19 1.02
N VAL A 179 -5.16 22.23 1.02
CA VAL A 179 -6.53 22.47 0.53
C VAL A 179 -7.45 23.00 1.63
N GLY A 180 -6.93 23.27 2.83
CA GLY A 180 -7.73 23.75 3.97
C GLY A 180 -8.70 22.71 4.54
N ALA A 181 -8.49 21.43 4.25
CA ALA A 181 -9.32 20.35 4.77
C ALA A 181 -8.83 19.89 6.16
N PRO A 182 -9.73 19.36 7.01
CA PRO A 182 -9.32 18.78 8.28
C PRO A 182 -8.35 17.62 8.09
N VAL A 183 -7.13 17.75 8.63
CA VAL A 183 -6.07 16.71 8.56
C VAL A 183 -6.50 15.40 9.20
N GLN A 184 -7.46 15.43 10.12
CA GLN A 184 -8.03 14.28 10.80
C GLN A 184 -8.72 13.31 9.82
N ARG A 185 -9.10 13.77 8.62
CA ARG A 185 -9.65 12.92 7.54
C ARG A 185 -8.66 11.84 7.08
N ILE A 186 -7.37 11.94 7.43
CA ILE A 186 -6.37 10.90 7.18
C ILE A 186 -6.75 9.54 7.79
N VAL A 187 -7.63 9.51 8.80
CA VAL A 187 -8.18 8.26 9.35
C VAL A 187 -8.81 7.37 8.27
N ALA A 188 -9.40 7.97 7.23
CA ALA A 188 -10.02 7.24 6.12
C ALA A 188 -9.03 6.39 5.32
N TRP A 189 -7.75 6.77 5.31
CA TRP A 189 -6.68 5.98 4.70
C TRP A 189 -6.04 5.06 5.73
N VAL A 190 -5.61 5.64 6.86
CA VAL A 190 -4.80 4.93 7.86
C VAL A 190 -5.57 3.78 8.50
N TRP A 191 -6.89 3.86 8.66
CA TRP A 191 -7.71 2.77 9.21
C TRP A 191 -8.46 1.97 8.14
N HIS A 192 -8.15 2.19 6.86
CA HIS A 192 -8.82 1.49 5.77
C HIS A 192 -8.44 0.00 5.78
N PRO A 193 -9.40 -0.95 5.87
CA PRO A 193 -9.07 -2.37 5.97
C PRO A 193 -8.23 -2.88 4.80
N LEU A 194 -8.53 -2.46 3.56
CA LEU A 194 -7.72 -2.84 2.39
C LEU A 194 -6.27 -2.34 2.48
N ALA A 195 -6.02 -1.10 2.93
CA ALA A 195 -4.66 -0.59 3.06
C ALA A 195 -3.87 -1.41 4.09
N ILE A 196 -4.51 -1.77 5.20
CA ILE A 196 -3.88 -2.57 6.23
C ILE A 196 -3.57 -3.97 5.70
N TRP A 197 -4.57 -4.70 5.19
CA TRP A 197 -4.38 -6.08 4.73
C TRP A 197 -3.44 -6.19 3.54
N GLU A 198 -3.63 -5.37 2.50
CA GLU A 198 -2.87 -5.52 1.26
C GLU A 198 -1.45 -4.96 1.36
N ILE A 199 -1.26 -3.83 2.04
CA ILE A 199 0.07 -3.22 2.12
C ILE A 199 0.91 -3.89 3.20
N SER A 200 0.39 -4.00 4.43
CA SER A 200 1.20 -4.54 5.54
C SER A 200 1.18 -6.06 5.62
N GLY A 201 0.08 -6.70 5.24
CA GLY A 201 -0.03 -8.16 5.19
C GLY A 201 0.54 -8.75 3.92
N SER A 202 -0.09 -8.45 2.78
CA SER A 202 0.26 -9.06 1.50
C SER A 202 1.49 -8.43 0.83
N ALA A 203 2.00 -7.29 1.33
CA ALA A 203 3.02 -6.49 0.67
C ALA A 203 2.70 -6.24 -0.82
N HIS A 204 1.46 -5.88 -1.14
CA HIS A 204 1.01 -5.65 -2.51
C HIS A 204 1.61 -4.38 -3.10
N ILE A 205 2.01 -4.47 -4.37
CA ILE A 205 2.64 -3.38 -5.12
C ILE A 205 1.73 -2.14 -5.27
N ASP A 206 0.45 -2.29 -4.98
CA ASP A 206 -0.53 -1.21 -4.86
C ASP A 206 -0.10 -0.12 -3.88
N GLY A 207 0.55 -0.47 -2.76
CA GLY A 207 1.05 0.52 -1.79
C GLY A 207 2.06 1.50 -2.42
N PRO A 208 3.20 1.00 -2.95
CA PRO A 208 4.17 1.81 -3.69
C PRO A 208 3.58 2.53 -4.92
N MET A 209 2.66 1.89 -5.65
CA MET A 209 1.96 2.49 -6.77
C MET A 209 1.16 3.74 -6.33
N VAL A 210 0.35 3.62 -5.27
CA VAL A 210 -0.42 4.76 -4.72
C VAL A 210 0.53 5.85 -4.23
N MET A 211 1.62 5.48 -3.56
CA MET A 211 2.61 6.44 -3.09
C MET A 211 3.18 7.29 -4.24
N MET A 212 3.60 6.66 -5.34
CA MET A 212 4.07 7.37 -6.54
C MET A 212 2.97 8.22 -7.19
N ALA A 213 1.73 7.72 -7.25
CA ALA A 213 0.61 8.47 -7.82
C ALA A 213 0.29 9.74 -6.98
N VAL A 214 0.20 9.60 -5.65
CA VAL A 214 -0.03 10.72 -4.72
C VAL A 214 1.15 11.69 -4.74
N PHE A 215 2.38 11.19 -4.84
CA PHE A 215 3.57 12.05 -5.00
C PHE A 215 3.50 12.86 -6.29
N GLY A 216 3.07 12.24 -7.40
CA GLY A 216 2.82 12.94 -8.66
C GLY A 216 1.77 14.03 -8.52
N ILE A 217 0.63 13.74 -7.87
CA ILE A 217 -0.42 14.73 -7.58
C ILE A 217 0.15 15.88 -6.76
N TRP A 218 0.94 15.58 -5.73
CA TRP A 218 1.59 16.56 -4.88
C TRP A 218 2.57 17.43 -5.69
N LEU A 219 3.40 16.86 -6.56
CA LEU A 219 4.30 17.64 -7.42
C LEU A 219 3.56 18.62 -8.33
N VAL A 220 2.43 18.18 -8.92
CA VAL A 220 1.58 19.03 -9.77
C VAL A 220 0.93 20.15 -8.95
N ALA A 221 0.18 19.78 -7.91
CA ALA A 221 -0.71 20.69 -7.19
C ALA A 221 0.04 21.62 -6.22
N VAL A 222 1.06 21.08 -5.56
CA VAL A 222 1.79 21.74 -4.48
C VAL A 222 3.07 22.37 -4.97
N SER A 223 3.97 21.57 -5.54
CA SER A 223 5.28 22.05 -6.00
C SER A 223 5.22 22.83 -7.32
N ARG A 224 4.06 22.80 -8.00
CA ARG A 224 3.87 23.42 -9.32
C ARG A 224 4.88 22.91 -10.37
N ARG A 225 5.25 21.62 -10.28
CA ARG A 225 6.18 20.93 -11.20
C ARG A 225 5.43 19.86 -12.02
N PRO A 226 4.62 20.26 -13.03
CA PRO A 226 3.72 19.33 -13.71
C PRO A 226 4.45 18.22 -14.47
N VAL A 227 5.60 18.50 -15.06
CA VAL A 227 6.41 17.49 -15.77
C VAL A 227 6.90 16.41 -14.81
N LEU A 228 7.50 16.79 -13.67
CA LEU A 228 7.94 15.81 -12.68
C LEU A 228 6.76 15.03 -12.08
N GLY A 229 5.60 15.69 -11.93
CA GLY A 229 4.38 15.03 -11.51
C GLY A 229 3.89 13.97 -12.50
N ALA A 230 3.87 14.29 -13.80
CA ALA A 230 3.57 13.35 -14.87
C ALA A 230 4.56 12.18 -14.89
N VAL A 231 5.86 12.43 -14.71
CA VAL A 231 6.88 11.38 -14.60
C VAL A 231 6.61 10.46 -13.42
N ALA A 232 6.31 11.00 -12.23
CA ALA A 232 5.99 10.18 -11.06
C ALA A 232 4.73 9.32 -11.27
N MET A 233 3.69 9.86 -11.91
CA MET A 233 2.49 9.10 -12.26
C MET A 233 2.74 8.03 -13.33
N ALA A 234 3.62 8.30 -14.30
CA ALA A 234 4.04 7.31 -15.29
C ALA A 234 4.83 6.16 -14.62
N VAL A 235 5.69 6.48 -13.65
CA VAL A 235 6.36 5.48 -12.81
C VAL A 235 5.34 4.64 -12.05
N ALA A 236 4.29 5.25 -11.48
CA ALA A 236 3.19 4.52 -10.85
C ALA A 236 2.47 3.58 -11.84
N ALA A 237 2.20 4.03 -13.07
CA ALA A 237 1.61 3.20 -14.12
C ALA A 237 2.51 2.02 -14.53
N MET A 238 3.84 2.21 -14.48
CA MET A 238 4.83 1.16 -14.67
C MET A 238 5.05 0.27 -13.43
N MET A 239 4.39 0.57 -12.31
CA MET A 239 4.26 -0.36 -11.17
C MET A 239 2.99 -1.19 -11.32
N LYS A 240 1.88 -0.54 -11.65
CA LYS A 240 0.61 -1.20 -11.95
C LYS A 240 -0.18 -0.34 -12.95
N PRO A 241 -0.56 -0.88 -14.13
CA PRO A 241 -1.13 -0.07 -15.23
C PRO A 241 -2.37 0.74 -14.85
N LEU A 242 -3.12 0.32 -13.83
CA LEU A 242 -4.28 1.05 -13.32
C LEU A 242 -3.95 2.51 -12.93
N ALA A 243 -2.74 2.79 -12.46
CA ALA A 243 -2.33 4.15 -12.11
C ALA A 243 -2.22 5.10 -13.32
N ALA A 244 -2.25 4.59 -14.56
CA ALA A 244 -2.35 5.44 -15.75
C ALA A 244 -3.61 6.31 -15.75
N LEU A 245 -4.68 5.90 -15.05
CA LEU A 245 -5.89 6.70 -14.86
C LEU A 245 -5.64 8.00 -14.09
N ALA A 246 -4.52 8.12 -13.37
CA ALA A 246 -4.13 9.36 -12.70
C ALA A 246 -3.45 10.37 -13.64
N LEU A 247 -2.90 9.92 -14.79
CA LEU A 247 -2.14 10.78 -15.72
C LEU A 247 -2.90 12.03 -16.22
N PRO A 248 -4.21 11.97 -16.52
CA PRO A 248 -4.97 13.16 -16.89
C PRO A 248 -4.92 14.29 -15.85
N PHE A 249 -4.64 13.99 -14.57
CA PHE A 249 -4.50 15.01 -13.53
C PHE A 249 -3.26 15.91 -13.74
N ALA A 250 -2.21 15.39 -14.37
CA ALA A 250 -1.05 16.18 -14.75
C ALA A 250 -1.30 17.02 -16.02
N TRP A 251 -2.37 16.72 -16.75
CA TRP A 251 -2.73 17.42 -17.99
C TRP A 251 -3.55 18.68 -17.71
N ARG A 252 -3.21 19.79 -18.37
CA ARG A 252 -4.01 21.02 -18.39
C ARG A 252 -4.76 21.11 -19.74
N PRO A 253 -6.05 20.78 -19.81
CA PRO A 253 -6.78 20.69 -21.08
C PRO A 253 -6.99 22.03 -21.81
N TRP A 254 -6.60 23.18 -21.24
CA TRP A 254 -6.87 24.52 -21.79
C TRP A 254 -5.63 25.29 -22.27
N GLY A 255 -4.48 24.62 -22.43
CA GLY A 255 -3.26 25.20 -22.97
C GLY A 255 -3.03 24.87 -24.46
N TRP A 256 -3.99 25.13 -25.34
CA TRP A 256 -3.84 24.89 -26.79
C TRP A 256 -3.05 25.96 -27.54
N ARG A 257 -2.61 27.03 -26.85
CA ARG A 257 -1.71 28.00 -27.46
C ARG A 257 -0.31 27.39 -27.47
N ALA A 258 0.19 27.08 -28.67
CA ALA A 258 1.61 26.93 -28.92
C ALA A 258 2.37 28.07 -28.20
N PRO A 259 3.58 27.84 -27.67
CA PRO A 259 4.42 28.93 -27.22
C PRO A 259 4.67 29.83 -28.43
N ALA A 260 3.89 30.90 -28.55
CA ALA A 260 4.15 31.96 -29.49
C ALA A 260 5.44 32.65 -29.01
N ALA A 261 6.29 32.92 -30.01
CA ALA A 261 7.61 33.51 -29.92
C ALA A 261 7.72 34.74 -29.01
#